data_AF-A0A978SDI9-F1
#
_entry.id   AF-A0A978SDI9-F1
#
_cell.length_a   1.000
_cell.length_b   1.000
_cell.length_c   1.000
_cell.angle_alpha   90.00
_cell.angle_beta   90.00
_cell.angle_gamma   90.00
#
_symmetry.space_group_name_H-M   'P 1'
#
loop_
_entity.id
_entity.type
_entity.pdbx_description
1 polymer ?
#
loop_
_entity_poly.entity_id
_entity_poly.type
_entity_poly.pdbx_seq_one_letter_code
_entity_poly.pdbx_strand_id
1 'polypeptide(L)'
;MKQKRSKFLLLALLNLLADYDGELSEDATELLDELKSRTYNLPPLYADVFGLPHTATCAELVDRILSLSQEQRAIASYAFQIFRYYEQILRAYPGDGSPQQKAAYESQVERVRLSVARSKTALAESLGEKG
;
A
#
# COMPACT_ATOMS: atom_id res chain seq x y z
N MET A 1 0.86 -22.68 -0.56
CA MET A 1 2.04 -22.00 -1.17
C MET A 1 1.66 -20.86 -2.12
N LYS A 2 0.63 -20.99 -2.96
CA LYS A 2 0.23 -19.96 -3.95
C LYS A 2 -0.08 -18.57 -3.34
N GLN A 3 -0.82 -18.51 -2.23
CA GLN A 3 -1.18 -17.24 -1.58
C GLN A 3 0.03 -16.47 -1.00
N LYS A 4 1.03 -17.17 -0.43
CA LYS A 4 2.27 -16.53 0.06
C LYS A 4 3.01 -15.89 -1.13
N ARG A 5 3.16 -16.61 -2.24
CA ARG A 5 3.77 -16.08 -3.47
C ARG A 5 3.00 -14.87 -4.01
N SER A 6 1.66 -14.89 -4.02
CA SER A 6 0.86 -13.74 -4.45
C SER A 6 1.09 -12.49 -3.61
N LYS A 7 1.24 -12.61 -2.28
CA LYS A 7 1.56 -11.47 -1.41
C LYS A 7 2.92 -10.85 -1.74
N PHE A 8 3.92 -11.66 -2.08
CA PHE A 8 5.23 -11.15 -2.50
C PHE A 8 5.15 -10.38 -3.82
N LEU A 9 4.40 -10.89 -4.81
CA LEU A 9 4.24 -10.21 -6.11
C LEU A 9 3.49 -8.89 -5.98
N LEU A 10 2.40 -8.86 -5.20
CA LEU A 10 1.66 -7.63 -4.91
C LEU A 10 2.55 -6.57 -4.25
N LEU A 11 3.39 -6.99 -3.30
CA LEU A 11 4.33 -6.10 -2.64
C LEU A 11 5.41 -5.59 -3.58
N ALA A 12 5.96 -6.46 -4.43
CA ALA A 12 6.97 -6.11 -5.43
C ALA A 12 6.42 -5.09 -6.43
N LEU A 13 5.20 -5.32 -6.93
CA LEU A 13 4.52 -4.40 -7.85
C LEU A 13 4.38 -3.00 -7.24
N LEU A 14 3.85 -2.89 -6.01
CA LEU A 14 3.65 -1.57 -5.38
C LEU A 14 4.96 -0.88 -5.03
N ASN A 15 6.04 -1.62 -4.74
CA ASN A 15 7.36 -1.02 -4.56
C ASN A 15 7.88 -0.47 -5.90
N LEU A 16 7.79 -1.23 -6.99
CA LEU A 16 8.20 -0.76 -8.32
C LEU A 16 7.39 0.48 -8.74
N LEU A 17 6.08 0.47 -8.56
CA LEU A 17 5.26 1.64 -8.87
C LEU A 17 5.65 2.86 -8.02
N ALA A 18 6.08 2.69 -6.77
CA ALA A 18 6.58 3.80 -5.97
C ALA A 18 7.96 4.26 -6.44
N ASP A 19 8.87 3.33 -6.75
CA ASP A 19 10.25 3.64 -7.17
C ASP A 19 10.32 4.38 -8.52
N TYR A 20 9.27 4.21 -9.35
CA TYR A 20 9.15 4.82 -10.68
C TYR A 20 8.02 5.86 -10.77
N ASP A 21 7.61 6.49 -9.66
CA ASP A 21 6.59 7.56 -9.66
C ASP A 21 5.30 7.18 -10.43
N GLY A 22 4.84 5.95 -10.24
CA GLY A 22 3.65 5.38 -10.84
C GLY A 22 3.79 4.97 -12.31
N GLU A 23 4.98 5.10 -12.89
CA GLU A 23 5.27 4.63 -14.24
C GLU A 23 5.27 3.10 -14.30
N LEU A 24 4.77 2.55 -15.41
CA LEU A 24 4.76 1.12 -15.65
C LEU A 24 6.08 0.72 -16.30
N SER A 25 7.06 0.35 -15.48
CA SER A 25 8.29 -0.29 -15.97
C SER A 25 7.98 -1.66 -16.61
N GLU A 26 8.95 -2.20 -17.33
CA GLU A 26 8.87 -3.56 -17.90
C GLU A 26 8.59 -4.59 -16.80
N ASP A 27 9.38 -4.57 -15.71
CA ASP A 27 9.19 -5.44 -14.54
C ASP A 27 7.79 -5.28 -13.91
N ALA A 28 7.28 -4.04 -13.80
CA ALA A 28 5.95 -3.80 -13.26
C ALA A 28 4.86 -4.39 -14.17
N THR A 29 5.06 -4.31 -15.49
CA THR A 29 4.14 -4.87 -16.48
C THR A 29 4.11 -6.40 -16.41
N GLU A 30 5.27 -7.06 -16.29
CA GLU A 30 5.34 -8.51 -16.11
C GLU A 30 4.61 -8.98 -14.85
N LEU A 31 4.78 -8.24 -13.74
CA LEU A 31 4.09 -8.54 -12.49
C LEU A 31 2.58 -8.37 -12.60
N LEU A 32 2.11 -7.34 -13.32
CA LEU A 32 0.69 -7.13 -13.58
C LEU A 32 0.10 -8.32 -14.36
N ASP A 33 0.80 -8.81 -15.38
CA ASP A 33 0.37 -9.99 -16.15
C ASP A 33 0.33 -11.26 -15.30
N GLU A 34 1.34 -11.49 -14.44
CA GLU A 34 1.33 -12.65 -13.52
C GLU A 34 0.20 -12.56 -12.48
N LEU A 35 -0.18 -11.35 -12.07
CA LEU A 35 -1.24 -11.10 -11.09
C LEU A 35 -2.64 -11.15 -11.72
N LYS A 36 -2.81 -10.79 -12.99
CA LYS A 36 -4.10 -10.73 -13.69
C LYS A 36 -4.83 -12.08 -13.74
N SER A 37 -4.07 -13.17 -13.79
CA SER A 37 -4.62 -14.53 -13.79
C SER A 37 -5.03 -15.06 -12.40
N ARG A 38 -4.82 -14.27 -11.33
CA ARG A 38 -5.00 -14.71 -9.95
C ARG A 38 -6.31 -14.18 -9.37
N THR A 39 -7.15 -15.09 -8.90
CA THR A 39 -8.48 -14.78 -8.36
C THR A 39 -8.54 -14.78 -6.83
N TYR A 40 -7.39 -14.78 -6.14
CA TYR A 40 -7.39 -14.72 -4.68
C TYR A 40 -7.77 -13.32 -4.21
N ASN A 41 -8.52 -13.25 -3.11
CA ASN A 41 -8.89 -11.99 -2.46
C ASN A 41 -7.65 -11.21 -2.03
N LEU A 42 -7.73 -9.89 -2.17
CA LEU A 42 -6.72 -8.95 -1.73
C LEU A 42 -6.64 -8.91 -0.20
N PRO A 43 -5.46 -8.69 0.38
CA PRO A 43 -5.38 -8.25 1.75
C PRO A 43 -6.05 -6.87 1.91
N PRO A 44 -6.73 -6.58 3.03
CA PRO A 44 -7.56 -5.37 3.20
C PRO A 44 -6.85 -4.06 2.84
N LEU A 45 -5.59 -3.89 3.25
CA LEU A 45 -4.80 -2.68 2.97
C LEU A 45 -4.68 -2.37 1.47
N TYR A 46 -4.60 -3.39 0.62
CA TYR A 46 -4.54 -3.18 -0.84
C TYR A 46 -5.89 -2.72 -1.38
N ALA A 47 -6.99 -3.27 -0.86
CA ALA A 47 -8.32 -2.83 -1.25
C ALA A 47 -8.57 -1.38 -0.84
N ASP A 48 -8.23 -1.04 0.41
CA ASP A 48 -8.38 0.32 0.96
C ASP A 48 -7.59 1.35 0.15
N VAL A 49 -6.33 1.06 -0.18
CA VAL A 49 -5.48 2.01 -0.92
C VAL A 49 -6.00 2.29 -2.33
N PHE A 50 -6.63 1.32 -2.97
CA PHE A 50 -7.07 1.45 -4.36
C PHE A 50 -8.57 1.75 -4.52
N GLY A 51 -9.28 1.99 -3.42
CA GLY A 51 -10.72 2.26 -3.41
C GLY A 51 -11.54 1.06 -3.90
N LEU A 52 -11.12 -0.15 -3.54
CA LEU A 52 -11.77 -1.40 -3.95
C LEU A 52 -12.55 -2.01 -2.77
N PRO A 53 -13.61 -2.79 -3.04
CA PRO A 53 -14.31 -3.51 -1.98
C PRO A 53 -13.37 -4.54 -1.32
N HIS A 54 -13.57 -4.86 -0.03
CA HIS A 54 -12.75 -5.84 0.69
C HIS A 54 -12.89 -7.28 0.17
N THR A 55 -13.86 -7.52 -0.71
CA THR A 55 -14.03 -8.77 -1.45
C THR A 55 -13.24 -8.82 -2.76
N ALA A 56 -12.58 -7.72 -3.15
CA ALA A 56 -11.85 -7.62 -4.40
C ALA A 56 -10.69 -8.62 -4.49
N THR A 57 -10.40 -9.02 -5.72
CA THR A 57 -9.41 -10.01 -6.11
C THR A 57 -8.15 -9.35 -6.67
N CYS A 58 -7.08 -10.13 -6.84
CA CYS A 58 -5.86 -9.63 -7.46
C CYS A 58 -6.09 -9.15 -8.90
N ALA A 59 -6.95 -9.82 -9.66
CA ALA A 59 -7.32 -9.40 -11.01
C ALA A 59 -8.00 -8.02 -11.01
N GLU A 60 -8.96 -7.80 -10.11
CA GLU A 60 -9.64 -6.50 -9.99
C GLU A 60 -8.67 -5.38 -9.57
N LEU A 61 -7.66 -5.69 -8.76
CA LEU A 61 -6.59 -4.73 -8.47
C LEU A 61 -5.75 -4.38 -9.71
N VAL A 62 -5.40 -5.37 -10.52
CA VAL A 62 -4.64 -5.13 -11.77
C VAL A 62 -5.43 -4.21 -12.68
N ASP A 63 -6.71 -4.52 -12.91
CA ASP A 63 -7.59 -3.69 -13.74
C ASP A 63 -7.71 -2.27 -13.17
N ARG A 64 -7.80 -2.15 -11.83
CA ARG A 64 -7.82 -0.85 -11.16
C ARG A 64 -6.52 -0.07 -11.39
N ILE A 65 -5.35 -0.67 -11.19
CA ILE A 65 -4.04 -0.02 -11.40
C ILE A 65 -3.88 0.48 -12.85
N LEU A 66 -4.31 -0.33 -13.82
CA LEU A 66 -4.28 0.04 -15.24
C LEU A 66 -5.26 1.16 -15.60
N SER A 67 -6.37 1.28 -14.87
CA SER A 67 -7.34 2.37 -15.06
C SER A 67 -6.90 3.73 -14.51
N LEU A 68 -5.94 3.74 -13.59
CA LEU A 68 -5.44 4.96 -12.94
C LEU A 68 -4.49 5.72 -13.84
N SER A 69 -4.40 7.04 -13.66
CA SER A 69 -3.29 7.82 -14.20
C SER A 69 -1.98 7.44 -13.52
N GLN A 70 -0.85 7.82 -14.13
CA GLN A 70 0.46 7.65 -13.51
C GLN A 70 0.54 8.33 -12.14
N GLU A 71 0.08 9.58 -12.04
CA GLU A 71 0.04 10.33 -10.78
C GLU A 71 -0.79 9.62 -9.71
N GLN A 72 -1.97 9.10 -10.07
CA GLN A 72 -2.81 8.32 -9.15
C GLN A 72 -2.11 7.04 -8.68
N ARG A 73 -1.40 6.33 -9.57
CA ARG A 73 -0.61 5.16 -9.21
C ARG A 73 0.52 5.51 -8.24
N ALA A 74 1.20 6.63 -8.47
CA ALA A 74 2.26 7.12 -7.60
C ALA A 74 1.71 7.42 -6.19
N ILE A 75 0.65 8.22 -6.10
CA ILE A 75 0.00 8.59 -4.83
C ILE A 75 -0.46 7.33 -4.07
N ALA A 76 -1.12 6.39 -4.76
CA ALA A 76 -1.56 5.14 -4.15
C ALA A 76 -0.38 4.29 -3.65
N SER A 77 0.68 4.16 -4.44
CA SER A 77 1.85 3.34 -4.08
C SER A 77 2.63 3.94 -2.90
N TYR A 78 2.78 5.27 -2.86
CA TYR A 78 3.36 5.96 -1.71
C TYR A 78 2.51 5.86 -0.45
N ALA A 79 1.19 6.03 -0.58
CA ALA A 79 0.25 5.84 0.53
C ALA A 79 0.36 4.41 1.11
N PHE A 80 0.43 3.40 0.23
CA PHE A 80 0.63 2.01 0.64
C PHE A 80 1.92 1.81 1.46
N GLN A 81 3.05 2.37 1.00
CA GLN A 81 4.32 2.27 1.71
C GLN A 81 4.23 2.89 3.11
N ILE A 82 3.61 4.07 3.24
CA ILE A 82 3.43 4.77 4.51
C ILE A 82 2.54 3.98 5.46
N PHE A 83 1.41 3.45 4.97
CA PHE A 83 0.48 2.66 5.79
C PHE A 83 1.12 1.35 6.26
N ARG A 84 1.84 0.66 5.37
CA ARG A 84 2.60 -0.54 5.71
C ARG A 84 3.66 -0.25 6.77
N TYR A 85 4.39 0.86 6.64
CA TYR A 85 5.38 1.27 7.63
C TYR A 85 4.75 1.59 8.98
N TYR A 86 3.59 2.24 8.98
CA TYR A 86 2.83 2.49 10.20
C TYR A 86 2.42 1.20 10.91
N GLU A 87 1.90 0.21 10.18
CA GLU A 87 1.60 -1.12 10.75
C GLU A 87 2.85 -1.80 11.34
N GLN A 88 4.00 -1.68 10.67
CA GLN A 88 5.26 -2.25 11.15
C GLN A 88 5.72 -1.60 12.46
N ILE A 89 5.64 -0.28 12.56
CA ILE A 89 5.94 0.44 13.81
C ILE A 89 5.00 -0.03 14.91
N LEU A 90 3.68 -0.05 14.67
CA LEU A 90 2.71 -0.46 15.69
C LEU A 90 2.97 -1.88 16.22
N ARG A 91 3.44 -2.79 15.37
CA ARG A 91 3.82 -4.16 15.78
C ARG A 91 5.13 -4.22 16.56
N ALA A 92 6.02 -3.25 16.39
CA ALA A 92 7.31 -3.16 17.08
C ALA A 92 7.21 -2.47 18.45
N TYR A 93 6.01 -2.36 19.03
CA TYR A 93 5.79 -1.75 20.33
C TYR A 93 6.75 -2.33 21.39
N PRO A 94 7.53 -1.48 22.10
CA PRO A 94 8.61 -1.97 22.95
C PRO A 94 8.14 -2.64 24.26
N GLY A 95 6.83 -2.72 24.56
CA GLY A 95 6.29 -3.49 25.69
C GLY A 95 6.90 -3.14 27.05
N ASP A 96 7.91 -3.92 27.42
CA ASP A 96 8.70 -3.81 28.66
C ASP A 96 9.95 -2.90 28.53
N GLY A 97 10.08 -2.17 27.43
CA GLY A 97 11.20 -1.25 27.20
C GLY A 97 11.31 -0.12 28.23
N SER A 98 12.50 0.47 28.34
CA SER A 98 12.76 1.60 29.24
C SER A 98 11.88 2.82 28.91
N PRO A 99 11.66 3.75 29.86
CA PRO A 99 10.90 4.97 29.59
C PRO A 99 11.40 5.77 28.38
N GLN A 100 12.71 5.80 28.15
CA GLN A 100 13.31 6.46 26.98
C GLN A 100 12.94 5.75 25.66
N GLN A 101 12.91 4.41 25.66
CA GLN A 101 12.50 3.64 24.49
C GLN A 101 11.02 3.85 24.17
N LYS A 102 10.16 3.92 25.20
CA LYS A 102 8.73 4.22 25.06
C LYS A 102 8.51 5.63 24.49
N ALA A 103 9.19 6.64 25.02
CA ALA A 103 9.09 8.01 24.52
C ALA A 103 9.58 8.15 23.07
N ALA A 104 10.69 7.48 22.71
CA ALA A 104 11.21 7.47 21.34
C ALA A 104 10.22 6.80 20.37
N TYR A 105 9.63 5.67 20.78
CA TYR A 105 8.59 4.98 20.03
C TYR A 105 7.36 5.87 19.81
N GLU A 106 6.83 6.51 20.86
CA GLU A 106 5.67 7.39 20.77
C GLU A 106 5.93 8.57 19.84
N SER A 107 7.13 9.19 19.93
CA SER A 107 7.56 10.25 19.01
C SER A 107 7.60 9.78 17.55
N GLN A 108 8.11 8.57 17.31
CA GLN A 108 8.13 7.99 15.96
C GLN A 108 6.71 7.69 15.45
N VAL A 109 5.85 7.10 16.28
CA VAL A 109 4.44 6.82 15.94
C VAL A 109 3.72 8.11 15.57
N GLU A 110 3.91 9.19 16.32
CA GLU A 110 3.21 10.44 16.07
C GLU A 110 3.64 11.10 14.76
N ARG A 111 4.94 11.08 14.43
CA ARG A 111 5.43 11.54 13.13
C ARG A 111 4.80 10.77 11.97
N VAL A 112 4.72 9.45 12.10
CA VAL A 112 4.12 8.61 11.05
C VAL A 112 2.60 8.79 11.00
N ARG A 113 1.92 8.98 12.13
CA ARG A 113 0.47 9.27 12.17
C ARG A 113 0.13 10.51 11.35
N LEU A 114 0.93 11.58 11.47
CA LEU A 114 0.75 12.79 10.65
C LEU A 114 0.95 12.50 9.16
N SER A 115 1.95 11.69 8.81
CA SER A 115 2.17 11.27 7.42
C SER A 115 1.00 10.45 6.88
N VAL A 116 0.49 9.49 7.68
CA VAL A 116 -0.68 8.67 7.34
C VAL A 116 -1.90 9.55 7.09
N ALA A 117 -2.17 10.53 7.97
CA ALA A 117 -3.30 11.43 7.82
C ALA A 117 -3.22 12.22 6.51
N ARG A 118 -2.06 12.82 6.20
CA ARG A 118 -1.83 13.55 4.94
C ARG A 118 -1.99 12.65 3.72
N SER A 119 -1.42 11.45 3.76
CA SER A 119 -1.52 10.48 2.67
C SER A 119 -2.94 10.00 2.45
N LYS A 120 -3.74 9.82 3.51
CA LYS A 120 -5.17 9.50 3.37
C LYS A 120 -5.93 10.59 2.64
N THR A 121 -5.70 11.86 3.00
CA THR A 121 -6.32 13.00 2.32
C THR A 121 -5.93 13.05 0.84
N ALA A 122 -4.62 13.00 0.54
CA ALA A 122 -4.14 13.02 -0.84
C ALA A 122 -4.68 11.85 -1.67
N LEU A 123 -4.79 10.66 -1.06
CA LEU A 123 -5.34 9.48 -1.71
C LEU A 123 -6.84 9.64 -2.02
N ALA A 124 -7.63 10.11 -1.06
CA ALA A 124 -9.07 10.34 -1.24
C ALA A 124 -9.34 11.38 -2.35
N GLU A 125 -8.58 12.49 -2.32
CA GLU A 125 -8.64 13.53 -3.36
C GLU A 125 -8.27 12.99 -4.74
N SER A 126 -7.21 12.18 -4.83
CA SER A 126 -6.69 11.61 -6.07
C SER A 126 -7.65 10.58 -6.69
N LEU A 127 -8.28 9.75 -5.87
CA LEU A 127 -9.20 8.71 -6.33
C LEU A 127 -10.64 9.20 -6.53
N GLY A 128 -10.94 10.45 -6.17
CA GLY A 128 -12.25 11.06 -6.34
C GLY A 128 -13.25 10.74 -5.22
N GLU A 129 -12.79 10.15 -4.11
CA GLU A 129 -13.58 10.03 -2.88
C GLU A 129 -13.60 11.39 -2.18
N LYS A 130 -14.51 12.27 -2.60
CA LYS A 130 -14.85 13.45 -1.80
C LYS A 130 -15.57 12.96 -0.55
N GLY A 131 -14.94 13.19 0.61
CA GLY A 131 -15.48 12.86 1.93
C GLY A 131 -16.83 13.49 2.26
#